data_AF-S2ZNG3-F1
#
_entry.id   AF-S2ZNG3-F1
#
_cell.length_a   1.000
_cell.length_b   1.000
_cell.length_c   1.000
_cell.angle_alpha   90.00
_cell.angle_beta   90.00
_cell.angle_gamma   90.00
#
_symmetry.space_group_name_H-M   'P 1'
#
loop_
_entity.id
_entity.type
_entity.pdbx_description
1 polymer ?
#
loop_
_entity_poly.entity_id
_entity_poly.type
_entity_poly.pdbx_seq_one_letter_code
_entity_poly.pdbx_strand_id
1 'polypeptide(L)'
;MSNDTRYDENNGVVDSASSEADLQETESHEQEKDDEQPLTTAQKNMENLAGNVAATVGGALGEAQNAVTSGISAVREVRYAAKAHADARHQIQEMRTVLTSDKEQLEHRLYVHENYDGIVSEQTAIITESTQEMQRQKNTVDSLTQHHTDLQKQLETILSEDEQNLRPYRNLSETAKGRLDDVARTITEAKRAIKMAEAQVKDATDRRDQACASAQRALDNSHERQHKLLEELTELKKDPAANNSAISRVQNDIASEKIRESEAQASLASITEQAKSAIEIAQTHLWTQKKSLESAQSATDVAHSAYEERKNEFERLQTEARARERIAQNNLTAVEENIKQAQNAFDAAAQRHDDALALLEDARAIQASPEETERLKGSVSSQLSAVEQKQDEIEKLAHVEKTLRVTTRKQRLALLAVIAGFVILVILLIWRILN
;
A
#
# COMPACT_ATOMS: atom_id res chain seq x y z
N MET A 1 -22.17 -17.09 26.27
CA MET A 1 -21.85 -15.86 25.51
C MET A 1 -20.56 -16.17 24.77
N SER A 2 -20.51 -17.04 23.75
CA SER A 2 -21.25 -17.16 22.47
C SER A 2 -20.81 -16.16 21.39
N ASN A 3 -20.58 -16.72 20.20
CA ASN A 3 -19.90 -16.25 18.97
C ASN A 3 -18.37 -16.36 19.03
N ASP A 4 -17.70 -17.40 18.54
CA ASP A 4 -17.96 -18.42 17.51
C ASP A 4 -18.18 -17.87 16.08
N THR A 5 -17.12 -17.94 15.27
CA THR A 5 -17.23 -18.13 13.82
C THR A 5 -16.00 -18.90 13.33
N ARG A 6 -16.19 -20.22 13.25
CA ARG A 6 -15.40 -21.18 12.49
C ARG A 6 -16.15 -21.42 11.18
N TYR A 7 -15.47 -21.35 10.03
CA TYR A 7 -15.93 -22.04 8.82
C TYR A 7 -14.76 -22.87 8.29
N ASP A 8 -15.02 -24.17 8.27
CA ASP A 8 -14.14 -25.26 7.87
C ASP A 8 -13.97 -25.36 6.35
N GLU A 9 -12.82 -25.91 5.99
CA GLU A 9 -12.51 -26.69 4.79
C GLU A 9 -13.52 -27.83 4.59
N ASN A 10 -13.86 -28.20 3.35
CA ASN A 10 -13.48 -29.50 2.78
C ASN A 10 -14.09 -29.81 1.40
N ASN A 11 -13.20 -30.25 0.51
CA ASN A 11 -13.23 -31.47 -0.32
C ASN A 11 -14.34 -31.79 -1.35
N GLY A 12 -13.85 -32.27 -2.49
CA GLY A 12 -14.49 -33.30 -3.32
C GLY A 12 -14.33 -33.05 -4.83
N VAL A 13 -13.18 -33.31 -5.47
CA VAL A 13 -12.68 -34.62 -5.97
C VAL A 13 -13.40 -35.14 -7.25
N VAL A 14 -12.70 -35.00 -8.40
CA VAL A 14 -12.39 -36.02 -9.46
C VAL A 14 -13.56 -36.45 -10.38
N ASP A 15 -13.48 -36.57 -11.71
CA ASP A 15 -12.44 -37.11 -12.61
C ASP A 15 -12.68 -36.73 -14.10
N SER A 16 -11.63 -36.87 -14.94
CA SER A 16 -11.51 -37.29 -16.36
C SER A 16 -12.59 -36.93 -17.42
N ALA A 17 -12.35 -36.73 -18.72
CA ALA A 17 -11.19 -36.64 -19.63
C ALA A 17 -11.70 -36.26 -21.05
N SER A 18 -10.78 -35.90 -21.96
CA SER A 18 -10.90 -35.79 -23.44
C SER A 18 -11.72 -34.61 -23.99
N SER A 19 -11.37 -33.87 -25.05
CA SER A 19 -10.46 -34.13 -26.18
C SER A 19 -10.04 -32.81 -26.86
N GLU A 20 -8.85 -32.80 -27.47
CA GLU A 20 -8.46 -32.20 -28.77
C GLU A 20 -8.90 -30.77 -29.13
N ALA A 21 -7.95 -29.83 -29.21
CA ALA A 21 -7.19 -29.46 -30.43
C ALA A 21 -8.02 -28.57 -31.38
N ASP A 22 -7.60 -27.31 -31.57
CA ASP A 22 -7.95 -26.58 -32.79
C ASP A 22 -6.79 -25.66 -33.22
N LEU A 23 -6.16 -26.08 -34.31
CA LEU A 23 -5.28 -25.34 -35.19
C LEU A 23 -6.18 -24.74 -36.27
N GLN A 24 -6.00 -23.47 -36.62
CA GLN A 24 -6.64 -22.93 -37.82
C GLN A 24 -5.61 -22.25 -38.73
N GLU A 25 -5.36 -22.95 -39.83
CA GLU A 25 -4.78 -22.43 -41.06
C GLU A 25 -5.64 -22.95 -42.23
N THR A 26 -5.64 -22.18 -43.33
CA THR A 26 -6.08 -22.48 -44.71
C THR A 26 -7.47 -22.02 -45.19
N GLU A 27 -7.41 -20.92 -45.95
CA GLU A 27 -7.91 -20.66 -47.31
C GLU A 27 -9.09 -21.43 -47.95
N SER A 28 -9.91 -20.62 -48.66
CA SER A 28 -10.76 -20.91 -49.86
C SER A 28 -12.05 -21.74 -49.64
N HIS A 29 -13.20 -21.52 -50.30
CA HIS A 29 -13.50 -21.04 -51.65
C HIS A 29 -15.02 -20.66 -51.78
N GLU A 30 -15.34 -19.89 -52.83
CA GLU A 30 -16.61 -19.87 -53.62
C GLU A 30 -17.95 -19.25 -53.11
N GLN A 31 -18.29 -18.10 -53.74
CA GLN A 31 -19.43 -17.84 -54.66
C GLN A 31 -20.88 -18.28 -54.30
N GLU A 32 -21.79 -17.30 -54.13
CA GLU A 32 -23.19 -17.22 -54.66
C GLU A 32 -23.85 -15.90 -54.16
N LYS A 33 -24.24 -14.96 -55.04
CA LYS A 33 -25.54 -14.75 -55.72
C LYS A 33 -26.68 -14.18 -54.86
N ASP A 34 -27.26 -13.10 -55.39
CA ASP A 34 -28.68 -12.68 -55.41
C ASP A 34 -29.34 -12.38 -54.03
N ASP A 35 -30.17 -11.38 -53.77
CA ASP A 35 -30.88 -10.37 -54.56
C ASP A 35 -31.46 -9.33 -53.57
N GLU A 36 -31.63 -8.08 -54.05
CA GLU A 36 -32.81 -7.17 -53.90
C GLU A 36 -33.65 -7.14 -52.59
N GLN A 37 -34.22 -6.05 -52.05
CA GLN A 37 -34.59 -4.65 -52.38
C GLN A 37 -35.35 -4.10 -51.10
N PRO A 38 -35.98 -2.89 -50.98
CA PRO A 38 -36.41 -1.94 -52.00
C PRO A 38 -36.24 -0.41 -51.71
N LEU A 39 -36.63 0.31 -52.75
CA LEU A 39 -36.73 1.74 -53.03
C LEU A 39 -37.57 2.60 -52.05
N THR A 40 -37.26 3.90 -51.99
CA THR A 40 -38.23 4.97 -51.69
C THR A 40 -38.38 5.96 -52.86
N THR A 41 -39.50 5.82 -53.58
CA THR A 41 -40.47 6.86 -53.98
C THR A 41 -40.06 8.15 -54.72
N ALA A 42 -38.81 8.37 -55.13
CA ALA A 42 -38.45 9.54 -55.96
C ALA A 42 -38.08 9.19 -57.42
N GLN A 43 -37.90 7.91 -57.74
CA GLN A 43 -37.50 7.45 -59.09
C GLN A 43 -38.59 6.67 -59.83
N LYS A 44 -39.75 6.42 -59.21
CA LYS A 44 -40.89 5.71 -59.86
C LYS A 44 -41.95 6.61 -60.51
N ASN A 45 -41.77 7.94 -60.50
CA ASN A 45 -42.75 8.88 -61.06
C ASN A 45 -42.21 9.77 -62.20
N MET A 46 -41.26 9.27 -62.98
CA MET A 46 -40.91 9.85 -64.29
C MET A 46 -41.05 8.86 -65.46
N GLU A 47 -41.68 7.71 -65.21
CA GLU A 47 -42.12 6.76 -66.25
C GLU A 47 -43.58 7.01 -66.70
N ASN A 48 -44.25 8.04 -66.15
CA ASN A 48 -45.59 8.49 -66.54
C ASN A 48 -45.59 9.93 -67.09
N LEU A 49 -44.65 10.25 -67.97
CA LEU A 49 -44.80 11.36 -68.92
C LEU A 49 -44.12 11.05 -70.27
N ALA A 50 -44.25 9.78 -70.69
CA ALA A 50 -43.91 9.30 -72.04
C ALA A 50 -45.16 8.88 -72.85
N GLY A 51 -46.36 9.20 -72.36
CA GLY A 51 -47.61 9.11 -73.09
C GLY A 51 -48.28 10.48 -73.16
N ASN A 52 -48.41 11.02 -74.38
CA ASN A 52 -49.14 12.24 -74.76
C ASN A 52 -48.52 13.61 -74.42
N VAL A 53 -47.42 13.97 -75.09
CA VAL A 53 -47.36 15.26 -75.85
C VAL A 53 -46.63 15.01 -77.17
N ALA A 54 -47.14 14.04 -77.95
CA ALA A 54 -46.92 13.99 -79.38
C ALA A 54 -48.02 14.83 -80.04
N ALA A 55 -47.91 16.16 -79.94
CA ALA A 55 -48.51 17.12 -80.86
C ALA A 55 -48.22 18.53 -80.35
N THR A 56 -47.14 19.14 -80.83
CA THR A 56 -47.15 20.40 -81.60
C THR A 56 -45.78 21.08 -81.51
N VAL A 57 -45.26 21.41 -82.70
CA VAL A 57 -44.06 22.25 -82.97
C VAL A 57 -42.74 21.60 -82.53
N GLY A 58 -41.91 20.99 -83.38
CA GLY A 58 -41.61 21.30 -84.78
C GLY A 58 -40.43 22.28 -84.87
N GLY A 59 -39.20 21.79 -84.60
CA GLY A 59 -37.95 22.51 -84.87
C GLY A 59 -37.01 22.63 -83.65
N ALA A 60 -35.73 22.27 -83.83
CA ALA A 60 -34.61 22.45 -82.89
C ALA A 60 -34.39 21.43 -81.75
N LEU A 61 -34.48 20.12 -82.03
CA LEU A 61 -34.08 19.07 -81.07
C LEU A 61 -32.97 18.12 -81.58
N GLY A 62 -32.15 18.53 -82.55
CA GLY A 62 -30.97 17.78 -83.00
C GLY A 62 -29.66 18.18 -82.28
N GLU A 63 -29.54 19.42 -81.81
CA GLU A 63 -28.27 19.97 -81.29
C GLU A 63 -28.19 20.00 -79.75
N ALA A 64 -29.34 20.10 -79.05
CA ALA A 64 -29.37 20.12 -77.57
C ALA A 64 -29.18 18.72 -76.94
N GLN A 65 -29.67 17.65 -77.60
CA GLN A 65 -29.37 16.27 -77.18
C GLN A 65 -27.89 15.95 -77.33
N ASN A 66 -27.22 16.44 -78.37
CA ASN A 66 -25.78 16.25 -78.54
C ASN A 66 -24.94 17.04 -77.51
N ALA A 67 -25.35 18.25 -77.10
CA ALA A 67 -24.60 19.08 -76.14
C ALA A 67 -24.67 18.58 -74.68
N VAL A 68 -25.83 18.10 -74.20
CA VAL A 68 -25.99 17.55 -72.85
C VAL A 68 -25.32 16.18 -72.73
N THR A 69 -25.45 15.34 -73.76
CA THR A 69 -24.77 14.03 -73.82
C THR A 69 -23.25 14.21 -73.90
N SER A 70 -22.78 15.24 -74.63
CA SER A 70 -21.36 15.64 -74.68
C SER A 70 -20.84 16.23 -73.36
N GLY A 71 -21.66 16.97 -72.60
CA GLY A 71 -21.28 17.51 -71.29
C GLY A 71 -21.18 16.44 -70.19
N ILE A 72 -22.08 15.46 -70.19
CA ILE A 72 -22.08 14.33 -69.25
C ILE A 72 -20.92 13.36 -69.57
N SER A 73 -20.63 13.12 -70.86
CA SER A 73 -19.47 12.31 -71.26
C SER A 73 -18.15 12.98 -70.85
N ALA A 74 -18.02 14.30 -71.01
CA ALA A 74 -16.81 15.03 -70.64
C ALA A 74 -16.55 15.06 -69.12
N VAL A 75 -17.60 15.10 -68.27
CA VAL A 75 -17.45 14.99 -66.81
C VAL A 75 -17.07 13.57 -66.39
N ARG A 76 -17.62 12.56 -67.07
CA ARG A 76 -17.26 11.15 -66.87
C ARG A 76 -15.81 10.89 -67.27
N GLU A 77 -15.34 11.48 -68.36
CA GLU A 77 -13.95 11.41 -68.82
C GLU A 77 -12.98 12.08 -67.85
N VAL A 78 -13.30 13.26 -67.30
CA VAL A 78 -12.46 13.91 -66.27
C VAL A 78 -12.42 13.11 -64.97
N ARG A 79 -13.55 12.52 -64.53
CA ARG A 79 -13.58 11.67 -63.33
C ARG A 79 -12.82 10.35 -63.55
N TYR A 80 -12.94 9.77 -64.73
CA TYR A 80 -12.18 8.57 -65.12
C TYR A 80 -10.68 8.87 -65.17
N ALA A 81 -10.28 10.00 -65.76
CA ALA A 81 -8.88 10.44 -65.80
C ALA A 81 -8.34 10.77 -64.39
N ALA A 82 -9.13 11.42 -63.54
CA ALA A 82 -8.74 11.73 -62.16
C ALA A 82 -8.60 10.45 -61.31
N LYS A 83 -9.50 9.47 -61.49
CA LYS A 83 -9.41 8.17 -60.82
C LYS A 83 -8.19 7.39 -61.33
N ALA A 84 -7.99 7.30 -62.65
CA ALA A 84 -6.84 6.63 -63.24
C ALA A 84 -5.51 7.26 -62.80
N HIS A 85 -5.45 8.60 -62.66
CA HIS A 85 -4.28 9.29 -62.15
C HIS A 85 -4.06 9.06 -60.64
N ALA A 86 -5.13 8.98 -59.84
CA ALA A 86 -5.03 8.61 -58.42
C ALA A 86 -4.58 7.15 -58.23
N ASP A 87 -5.14 6.22 -59.01
CA ASP A 87 -4.77 4.80 -58.98
C ASP A 87 -3.31 4.61 -59.43
N ALA A 88 -2.87 5.31 -60.49
CA ALA A 88 -1.47 5.29 -60.93
C ALA A 88 -0.51 5.90 -59.87
N ARG A 89 -0.95 6.95 -59.16
CA ARG A 89 -0.21 7.50 -58.02
C ARG A 89 -0.12 6.55 -56.83
N HIS A 90 -1.11 5.71 -56.61
CA HIS A 90 -1.06 4.68 -55.57
C HIS A 90 -0.05 3.59 -55.95
N GLN A 91 -0.15 3.08 -57.18
CA GLN A 91 0.74 2.04 -57.69
C GLN A 91 2.21 2.43 -57.65
N ILE A 92 2.54 3.68 -58.00
CA ILE A 92 3.93 4.14 -57.90
C ILE A 92 4.41 4.27 -56.45
N GLN A 93 3.54 4.58 -55.49
CA GLN A 93 3.93 4.60 -54.07
C GLN A 93 4.22 3.18 -53.58
N GLU A 94 3.38 2.20 -53.92
CA GLU A 94 3.63 0.79 -53.63
C GLU A 94 4.94 0.30 -54.26
N MET A 95 5.18 0.64 -55.54
CA MET A 95 6.43 0.32 -56.22
C MET A 95 7.64 0.98 -55.55
N ARG A 96 7.50 2.21 -55.06
CA ARG A 96 8.57 2.90 -54.31
C ARG A 96 8.81 2.26 -52.95
N THR A 97 7.78 1.83 -52.23
CA THR A 97 7.97 1.14 -50.95
C THR A 97 8.70 -0.18 -51.11
N VAL A 98 8.34 -0.97 -52.13
CA VAL A 98 9.04 -2.22 -52.46
C VAL A 98 10.48 -1.91 -52.88
N LEU A 99 10.68 -0.92 -53.74
CA LEU A 99 12.02 -0.53 -54.18
C LEU A 99 12.92 -0.07 -53.03
N THR A 100 12.39 0.69 -52.06
CA THR A 100 13.16 1.10 -50.87
C THR A 100 13.56 -0.13 -50.05
N SER A 101 12.62 -1.04 -49.80
CA SER A 101 12.91 -2.29 -49.06
C SER A 101 13.96 -3.16 -49.77
N ASP A 102 13.81 -3.38 -51.08
CA ASP A 102 14.75 -4.18 -51.87
C ASP A 102 16.14 -3.51 -51.93
N LYS A 103 16.19 -2.17 -51.97
CA LYS A 103 17.45 -1.41 -51.89
C LYS A 103 18.12 -1.55 -50.54
N GLU A 104 17.40 -1.37 -49.44
CA GLU A 104 17.93 -1.54 -48.08
C GLU A 104 18.48 -2.96 -47.88
N GLN A 105 17.73 -3.97 -48.34
CA GLN A 105 18.18 -5.36 -48.29
C GLN A 105 19.41 -5.59 -49.18
N LEU A 106 19.47 -4.98 -50.38
CA LEU A 106 20.63 -5.09 -51.26
C LEU A 106 21.87 -4.43 -50.66
N GLU A 107 21.73 -3.23 -50.11
CA GLU A 107 22.81 -2.50 -49.43
C GLU A 107 23.34 -3.29 -48.24
N HIS A 108 22.46 -3.86 -47.40
CA HIS A 108 22.86 -4.74 -46.30
C HIS A 108 23.65 -5.95 -46.80
N ARG A 109 23.14 -6.67 -47.81
CA ARG A 109 23.82 -7.85 -48.37
C ARG A 109 25.18 -7.53 -48.97
N LEU A 110 25.31 -6.39 -49.65
CA LEU A 110 26.58 -5.91 -50.20
C LEU A 110 27.57 -5.56 -49.09
N TYR A 111 27.12 -4.79 -48.09
CA TYR A 111 27.93 -4.43 -46.93
C TYR A 111 28.47 -5.66 -46.20
N VAL A 112 27.59 -6.64 -45.92
CA VAL A 112 27.98 -7.88 -45.25
C VAL A 112 28.97 -8.69 -46.08
N HIS A 113 28.75 -8.82 -47.39
CA HIS A 113 29.66 -9.56 -48.27
C HIS A 113 31.04 -8.89 -48.36
N GLU A 114 31.10 -7.56 -48.47
CA GLU A 114 32.37 -6.80 -48.51
C GLU A 114 33.16 -6.89 -47.21
N ASN A 115 32.46 -6.98 -46.06
CA ASN A 115 33.06 -6.97 -44.73
C ASN A 115 33.01 -8.34 -44.03
N TYR A 116 32.72 -9.43 -44.76
CA TYR A 116 32.40 -10.74 -44.19
C TYR A 116 33.47 -11.26 -43.22
N ASP A 117 34.74 -11.29 -43.64
CA ASP A 117 35.83 -11.80 -42.81
C ASP A 117 36.02 -10.96 -41.53
N GLY A 118 35.79 -9.65 -41.62
CA GLY A 118 35.81 -8.74 -40.48
C GLY A 118 34.68 -9.03 -39.50
N ILE A 119 33.45 -9.16 -39.98
CA ILE A 119 32.26 -9.51 -39.18
C ILE A 119 32.48 -10.85 -38.49
N VAL A 120 32.91 -11.89 -39.22
CA VAL A 120 33.14 -13.22 -38.63
C VAL A 120 34.21 -13.15 -37.55
N SER A 121 35.33 -12.47 -37.80
CA SER A 121 36.41 -12.34 -36.82
C SER A 121 35.93 -11.60 -35.55
N GLU A 122 35.24 -10.47 -35.71
CA GLU A 122 34.74 -9.66 -34.59
C GLU A 122 33.68 -10.41 -33.79
N GLN A 123 32.65 -10.96 -34.45
CA GLN A 123 31.55 -11.64 -33.76
C GLN A 123 32.04 -12.94 -33.10
N THR A 124 32.99 -13.67 -33.70
CA THR A 124 33.61 -14.85 -33.04
C THR A 124 34.39 -14.46 -31.78
N ALA A 125 35.07 -13.31 -31.80
CA ALA A 125 35.76 -12.79 -30.61
C ALA A 125 34.75 -12.41 -29.51
N ILE A 126 33.65 -11.72 -29.87
CA ILE A 126 32.57 -11.35 -28.94
C ILE A 126 31.95 -12.60 -28.31
N ILE A 127 31.63 -13.63 -29.11
CA ILE A 127 31.07 -14.91 -28.62
C ILE A 127 32.03 -15.59 -27.63
N THR A 128 33.33 -15.59 -27.94
CA THR A 128 34.33 -16.21 -27.06
C THR A 128 34.44 -15.46 -25.73
N GLU A 129 34.45 -14.13 -25.77
CA GLU A 129 34.51 -13.28 -24.58
C GLU A 129 33.23 -13.42 -23.74
N SER A 130 32.06 -13.33 -24.36
CA SER A 130 30.77 -13.44 -23.67
C SER A 130 30.57 -14.81 -23.04
N THR A 131 30.99 -15.89 -23.71
CA THR A 131 30.97 -17.25 -23.15
C THR A 131 31.85 -17.37 -21.91
N GLN A 132 33.06 -16.81 -21.96
CA GLN A 132 33.96 -16.79 -20.79
C GLN A 132 33.35 -15.98 -19.64
N GLU A 133 32.74 -14.84 -19.95
CA GLU A 133 32.12 -13.98 -18.96
C GLU A 133 30.89 -14.64 -18.32
N MET A 134 30.01 -15.24 -19.11
CA MET A 134 28.89 -16.06 -18.61
C MET A 134 29.38 -17.15 -17.66
N GLN A 135 30.44 -17.88 -18.01
CA GLN A 135 30.97 -18.93 -17.14
C GLN A 135 31.56 -18.36 -15.84
N ARG A 136 32.25 -17.22 -15.89
CA ARG A 136 32.75 -16.53 -14.70
C ARG A 136 31.60 -16.10 -13.79
N GLN A 137 30.59 -15.44 -14.35
CA GLN A 137 29.46 -14.95 -13.57
C GLN A 137 28.63 -16.09 -12.98
N LYS A 138 28.46 -17.19 -13.72
CA LYS A 138 27.85 -18.42 -13.18
C LYS A 138 28.60 -18.95 -11.95
N ASN A 139 29.92 -19.09 -12.05
CA ASN A 139 30.74 -19.57 -10.93
C ASN A 139 30.65 -18.60 -9.73
N THR A 140 30.60 -17.29 -9.99
CA THR A 140 30.40 -16.26 -8.95
C THR A 140 29.06 -16.41 -8.26
N VAL A 141 27.96 -16.59 -9.01
CA VAL A 141 26.62 -16.82 -8.46
C VAL A 141 26.60 -18.08 -7.60
N ASP A 142 27.18 -19.18 -8.06
CA ASP A 142 27.24 -20.44 -7.30
C ASP A 142 28.00 -20.25 -5.97
N SER A 143 29.16 -19.59 -6.01
CA SER A 143 29.96 -19.31 -4.82
C SER A 143 29.25 -18.36 -3.84
N LEU A 144 28.59 -17.31 -4.34
CA LEU A 144 27.86 -16.36 -3.51
C LEU A 144 26.60 -17.00 -2.90
N THR A 145 25.93 -17.90 -3.63
CA THR A 145 24.76 -18.65 -3.14
C THR A 145 25.15 -19.60 -2.01
N GLN A 146 26.29 -20.28 -2.14
CA GLN A 146 26.84 -21.09 -1.06
C GLN A 146 27.17 -20.23 0.17
N HIS A 147 27.84 -19.09 -0.04
CA HIS A 147 28.17 -18.15 1.02
C HIS A 147 26.92 -17.57 1.71
N HIS A 148 25.87 -17.25 0.95
CA HIS A 148 24.56 -16.82 1.47
C HIS A 148 23.95 -17.90 2.38
N THR A 149 23.96 -19.16 1.94
CA THR A 149 23.47 -20.29 2.74
C THR A 149 24.26 -20.46 4.03
N ASP A 150 25.58 -20.28 4.00
CA ASP A 150 26.43 -20.36 5.19
C ASP A 150 26.17 -19.20 6.15
N LEU A 151 26.00 -17.96 5.65
CA LEU A 151 25.61 -16.81 6.46
C LEU A 151 24.22 -16.99 7.10
N GLN A 152 23.28 -17.61 6.38
CA GLN A 152 21.95 -17.90 6.92
C GLN A 152 22.04 -18.87 8.12
N LYS A 153 22.83 -19.94 8.00
CA LYS A 153 23.09 -20.86 9.12
C LYS A 153 23.77 -20.16 10.29
N GLN A 154 24.71 -19.25 10.02
CA GLN A 154 25.36 -18.46 11.07
C GLN A 154 24.36 -17.54 11.78
N LEU A 155 23.45 -16.89 11.04
CA LEU A 155 22.39 -16.08 11.63
C LEU A 155 21.48 -16.92 12.54
N GLU A 156 21.03 -18.08 12.08
CA GLU A 156 20.23 -19.00 12.89
C GLU A 156 20.97 -19.44 14.16
N THR A 157 22.28 -19.70 14.05
CA THR A 157 23.14 -20.04 15.18
C THR A 157 23.19 -18.89 16.18
N ILE A 158 23.50 -17.67 15.72
CA ILE A 158 23.54 -16.45 16.56
C ILE A 158 22.21 -16.25 17.27
N LEU A 159 21.08 -16.35 16.57
CA LEU A 159 19.75 -16.19 17.16
C LEU A 159 19.50 -17.23 18.26
N SER A 160 19.87 -18.48 18.00
CA SER A 160 19.69 -19.57 18.98
C SER A 160 20.59 -19.42 20.20
N GLU A 161 21.84 -18.99 20.01
CA GLU A 161 22.81 -18.75 21.07
C GLU A 161 22.42 -17.54 21.92
N ASP A 162 22.02 -16.43 21.27
CA ASP A 162 21.59 -15.22 21.96
C ASP A 162 20.32 -15.47 22.78
N GLU A 163 19.35 -16.20 22.26
CA GLU A 163 18.16 -16.60 23.01
C GLU A 163 18.53 -17.47 24.23
N GLN A 164 19.40 -18.45 24.06
CA GLN A 164 19.86 -19.31 25.18
C GLN A 164 20.63 -18.50 26.23
N ASN A 165 21.49 -17.57 25.80
CA ASN A 165 22.31 -16.75 26.68
C ASN A 165 21.48 -15.68 27.40
N LEU A 166 20.43 -15.13 26.79
CA LEU A 166 19.60 -14.07 27.37
C LEU A 166 18.57 -14.60 28.37
N ARG A 167 18.04 -15.81 28.17
CA ARG A 167 17.07 -16.46 29.08
C ARG A 167 17.42 -16.38 30.56
N PRO A 168 18.63 -16.75 31.02
CA PRO A 168 18.96 -16.67 32.45
C PRO A 168 18.89 -15.25 32.99
N TYR A 169 19.36 -14.24 32.25
CA TYR A 169 19.32 -12.84 32.68
C TYR A 169 17.90 -12.30 32.71
N ARG A 170 17.07 -12.69 31.73
CA ARG A 170 15.65 -12.39 31.74
C ARG A 170 14.99 -12.95 33.00
N ASN A 171 15.18 -14.23 33.29
CA ASN A 171 14.62 -14.89 34.46
C ASN A 171 15.10 -14.24 35.77
N LEU A 172 16.37 -13.84 35.85
CA LEU A 172 16.92 -13.12 37.00
C LEU A 172 16.25 -11.75 37.17
N SER A 173 16.06 -11.00 36.09
CA SER A 173 15.37 -9.70 36.14
C SER A 173 13.90 -9.82 36.54
N GLU A 174 13.18 -10.81 36.01
CA GLU A 174 11.78 -11.09 36.35
C GLU A 174 11.64 -11.56 37.81
N THR A 175 12.56 -12.40 38.28
CA THR A 175 12.61 -12.83 39.68
C THR A 175 12.91 -11.64 40.61
N ALA A 176 13.87 -10.78 40.25
CA ALA A 176 14.19 -9.59 41.04
C ALA A 176 12.99 -8.62 41.10
N LYS A 177 12.25 -8.47 39.99
CA LYS A 177 11.01 -7.70 39.94
C LYS A 177 9.95 -8.27 40.88
N GLY A 178 9.71 -9.59 40.83
CA GLY A 178 8.76 -10.24 41.74
C GLY A 178 9.11 -10.01 43.21
N ARG A 179 10.40 -10.08 43.59
CA ARG A 179 10.84 -9.76 44.95
C ARG A 179 10.62 -8.29 45.31
N LEU A 180 10.86 -7.36 44.39
CA LEU A 180 10.57 -5.94 44.60
C LEU A 180 9.08 -5.71 44.86
N ASP A 181 8.20 -6.33 44.07
CA ASP A 181 6.75 -6.24 44.22
C ASP A 181 6.28 -6.81 45.57
N ASP A 182 6.84 -7.95 45.98
CA ASP A 182 6.56 -8.58 47.28
C ASP A 182 6.94 -7.66 48.44
N VAL A 183 8.17 -7.10 48.44
CA VAL A 183 8.61 -6.22 49.54
C VAL A 183 7.83 -4.90 49.51
N ALA A 184 7.50 -4.35 48.34
CA ALA A 184 6.64 -3.17 48.23
C ALA A 184 5.25 -3.39 48.87
N ARG A 185 4.70 -4.59 48.73
CA ARG A 185 3.48 -4.99 49.44
C ARG A 185 3.70 -5.04 50.96
N THR A 186 4.81 -5.62 51.43
CA THR A 186 5.12 -5.65 52.88
C THR A 186 5.22 -4.24 53.49
N ILE A 187 5.80 -3.26 52.79
CA ILE A 187 5.79 -1.85 53.24
C ILE A 187 4.37 -1.32 53.40
N THR A 188 3.50 -1.60 52.43
CA THR A 188 2.12 -1.14 52.47
C THR A 188 1.36 -1.73 53.66
N GLU A 189 1.60 -3.00 53.96
CA GLU A 189 1.05 -3.69 55.12
C GLU A 189 1.62 -3.15 56.43
N ALA A 190 2.94 -2.92 56.51
CA ALA A 190 3.60 -2.31 57.67
C ALA A 190 3.09 -0.90 57.97
N LYS A 191 2.88 -0.06 56.94
CA LYS A 191 2.28 1.27 57.10
C LYS A 191 0.85 1.20 57.66
N ARG A 192 0.05 0.21 57.24
CA ARG A 192 -1.29 -0.02 57.82
C ARG A 192 -1.19 -0.47 59.28
N ALA A 193 -0.26 -1.37 59.60
CA ALA A 193 -0.04 -1.84 60.97
C ALA A 193 0.37 -0.70 61.92
N ILE A 194 1.24 0.21 61.48
CA ILE A 194 1.59 1.43 62.24
C ILE A 194 0.35 2.28 62.49
N LYS A 195 -0.46 2.56 61.46
CA LYS A 195 -1.69 3.35 61.62
C LYS A 195 -2.65 2.73 62.66
N MET A 196 -2.76 1.40 62.67
CA MET A 196 -3.55 0.69 63.68
C MET A 196 -2.93 0.78 65.08
N ALA A 197 -1.62 0.66 65.21
CA ALA A 197 -0.92 0.80 66.50
C ALA A 197 -1.01 2.24 67.05
N GLU A 198 -0.92 3.26 66.19
CA GLU A 198 -1.15 4.66 66.57
C GLU A 198 -2.58 4.87 67.09
N ALA A 199 -3.57 4.25 66.44
CA ALA A 199 -4.95 4.28 66.91
C ALA A 199 -5.12 3.60 68.27
N GLN A 200 -4.40 2.50 68.56
CA GLN A 200 -4.40 1.84 69.86
C GLN A 200 -3.80 2.70 70.97
N VAL A 201 -2.68 3.39 70.70
CA VAL A 201 -2.09 4.33 71.66
C VAL A 201 -3.07 5.47 71.96
N LYS A 202 -3.73 5.99 70.93
CA LYS A 202 -4.75 7.03 71.09
C LYS A 202 -5.94 6.53 71.93
N ASP A 203 -6.52 5.38 71.59
CA ASP A 203 -7.66 4.80 72.31
C ASP A 203 -7.31 4.50 73.78
N ALA A 204 -6.13 3.95 74.07
CA ALA A 204 -5.66 3.74 75.44
C ALA A 204 -5.55 5.06 76.22
N THR A 205 -5.08 6.13 75.58
CA THR A 205 -4.98 7.48 76.17
C THR A 205 -6.36 8.08 76.40
N ASP A 206 -7.26 8.00 75.42
CA ASP A 206 -8.63 8.51 75.51
C ASP A 206 -9.41 7.78 76.63
N ARG A 207 -9.25 6.45 76.75
CA ARG A 207 -9.86 5.65 77.82
C ARG A 207 -9.33 6.03 79.20
N ARG A 208 -8.02 6.26 79.34
CA ARG A 208 -7.43 6.79 80.57
C ARG A 208 -8.09 8.11 80.94
N ASP A 209 -8.15 9.05 80.00
CA ASP A 209 -8.62 10.41 80.27
C ASP A 209 -10.09 10.41 80.69
N GLN A 210 -10.92 9.60 80.03
CA GLN A 210 -12.32 9.41 80.41
C GLN A 210 -12.46 8.77 81.80
N ALA A 211 -11.70 7.71 82.08
CA ALA A 211 -11.76 7.01 83.37
C ALA A 211 -11.28 7.88 84.53
N CYS A 212 -10.15 8.59 84.35
CA CYS A 212 -9.63 9.54 85.34
C CYS A 212 -10.62 10.70 85.55
N ALA A 213 -11.20 11.27 84.50
CA ALA A 213 -12.21 12.33 84.63
C ALA A 213 -13.46 11.84 85.39
N SER A 214 -13.90 10.61 85.14
CA SER A 214 -15.04 10.01 85.85
C SER A 214 -14.73 9.77 87.33
N ALA A 215 -13.57 9.20 87.65
CA ALA A 215 -13.14 8.95 89.03
C ALA A 215 -12.92 10.26 89.79
N GLN A 216 -12.33 11.28 89.15
CA GLN A 216 -12.17 12.61 89.73
C GLN A 216 -13.50 13.26 90.05
N ARG A 217 -14.48 13.21 89.12
CA ARG A 217 -15.84 13.71 89.39
C ARG A 217 -16.50 12.99 90.57
N ALA A 218 -16.30 11.68 90.72
CA ALA A 218 -16.84 10.92 91.85
C ALA A 218 -16.23 11.40 93.17
N LEU A 219 -14.91 11.66 93.18
CA LEU A 219 -14.20 12.20 94.33
C LEU A 219 -14.64 13.63 94.68
N ASP A 220 -14.76 14.50 93.67
CA ASP A 220 -15.25 15.88 93.85
C ASP A 220 -16.68 15.89 94.41
N ASN A 221 -17.56 15.04 93.88
CA ASN A 221 -18.93 14.88 94.36
C ASN A 221 -18.98 14.37 95.82
N SER A 222 -18.08 13.44 96.17
CA SER A 222 -17.95 12.93 97.55
C SER A 222 -17.51 14.05 98.50
N HIS A 223 -16.50 14.85 98.11
CA HIS A 223 -16.04 16.00 98.90
C HIS A 223 -17.15 17.04 99.08
N GLU A 224 -17.90 17.36 98.03
CA GLU A 224 -19.01 18.32 98.11
C GLU A 224 -20.14 17.83 99.04
N ARG A 225 -20.49 16.52 98.97
CA ARG A 225 -21.46 15.90 99.87
C ARG A 225 -20.99 15.92 101.32
N GLN A 226 -19.73 15.57 101.56
CA GLN A 226 -19.16 15.61 102.91
C GLN A 226 -19.20 17.03 103.49
N HIS A 227 -18.85 18.04 102.69
CA HIS A 227 -18.93 19.45 103.11
C HIS A 227 -20.35 19.83 103.54
N LYS A 228 -21.35 19.51 102.73
CA LYS A 228 -22.77 19.76 103.02
C LYS A 228 -23.25 19.04 104.30
N LEU A 229 -22.89 17.77 104.47
CA LEU A 229 -23.24 16.99 105.67
C LEU A 229 -22.55 17.54 106.95
N LEU A 230 -21.32 18.06 106.83
CA LEU A 230 -20.61 18.70 107.94
C LEU A 230 -21.25 20.04 108.34
N GLU A 231 -21.71 20.82 107.37
CA GLU A 231 -22.50 22.04 107.60
C GLU A 231 -23.82 21.70 108.32
N GLU A 232 -24.57 20.72 107.82
CA GLU A 232 -25.83 20.25 108.42
C GLU A 232 -25.62 19.73 109.86
N LEU A 233 -24.56 18.94 110.09
CA LEU A 233 -24.20 18.49 111.44
C LEU A 233 -23.91 19.66 112.38
N THR A 234 -23.29 20.72 111.86
CA THR A 234 -22.96 21.91 112.63
C THR A 234 -24.21 22.73 112.96
N GLU A 235 -25.18 22.80 112.05
CA GLU A 235 -26.48 23.45 112.27
C GLU A 235 -27.36 22.66 113.26
N LEU A 236 -27.48 21.34 113.10
CA LEU A 236 -28.24 20.47 114.01
C LEU A 236 -27.69 20.50 115.45
N LYS A 237 -26.39 20.70 115.63
CA LYS A 237 -25.78 20.85 116.97
C LYS A 237 -26.04 22.21 117.61
N LYS A 238 -26.41 23.23 116.84
CA LYS A 238 -26.74 24.57 117.34
C LYS A 238 -28.21 24.68 117.77
N ASP A 239 -29.09 23.83 117.27
CA ASP A 239 -30.51 23.80 117.65
C ASP A 239 -30.73 22.98 118.95
N PRO A 240 -31.13 23.60 120.07
CA PRO A 240 -31.36 22.92 121.35
C PRO A 240 -32.58 21.98 121.35
N ALA A 241 -33.43 22.00 120.32
CA ALA A 241 -34.54 21.06 120.15
C ALA A 241 -34.22 19.90 119.18
N ALA A 242 -32.99 19.82 118.68
CA ALA A 242 -32.60 18.82 117.69
C ALA A 242 -32.73 17.39 118.23
N ASN A 243 -33.34 16.52 117.43
CA ASN A 243 -33.51 15.11 117.74
C ASN A 243 -32.14 14.39 117.68
N ASN A 244 -31.70 13.76 118.77
CA ASN A 244 -30.44 13.00 118.84
C ASN A 244 -30.32 11.92 117.75
N SER A 245 -31.47 11.37 117.30
CA SER A 245 -31.50 10.40 116.19
C SER A 245 -31.23 11.02 114.81
N ALA A 246 -31.42 12.33 114.62
CA ALA A 246 -31.06 13.03 113.39
C ALA A 246 -29.55 13.32 113.34
N ILE A 247 -28.97 13.72 114.48
CA ILE A 247 -27.52 13.93 114.63
C ILE A 247 -26.75 12.63 114.35
N SER A 248 -27.21 11.49 114.87
CA SER A 248 -26.54 10.20 114.64
C SER A 248 -26.67 9.70 113.20
N ARG A 249 -27.76 10.02 112.50
CA ARG A 249 -27.91 9.73 111.06
C ARG A 249 -26.89 10.48 110.22
N VAL A 250 -26.80 11.81 110.38
CA VAL A 250 -25.82 12.63 109.64
C VAL A 250 -24.38 12.19 109.94
N GLN A 251 -24.07 11.79 111.18
CA GLN A 251 -22.77 11.23 111.52
C GLN A 251 -22.47 9.91 110.80
N ASN A 252 -23.45 9.01 110.71
CA ASN A 252 -23.32 7.76 109.96
C ASN A 252 -23.19 8.02 108.46
N ASP A 253 -23.92 8.99 107.92
CA ASP A 253 -23.83 9.39 106.51
C ASP A 253 -22.45 9.96 106.18
N ILE A 254 -21.89 10.82 107.04
CA ILE A 254 -20.49 11.30 106.92
C ILE A 254 -19.49 10.13 106.95
N ALA A 255 -19.68 9.16 107.85
CA ALA A 255 -18.81 7.98 107.89
C ALA A 255 -18.91 7.16 106.60
N SER A 256 -20.12 7.01 106.05
CA SER A 256 -20.34 6.30 104.78
C SER A 256 -19.74 7.04 103.57
N GLU A 257 -19.82 8.38 103.54
CA GLU A 257 -19.22 9.19 102.47
C GLU A 257 -17.69 9.23 102.58
N LYS A 258 -17.10 9.12 103.77
CA LYS A 258 -15.64 8.92 103.93
C LYS A 258 -15.16 7.59 103.37
N ILE A 259 -15.96 6.53 103.52
CA ILE A 259 -15.66 5.24 102.91
C ILE A 259 -15.70 5.37 101.38
N ARG A 260 -16.73 6.03 100.84
CA ARG A 260 -16.86 6.29 99.39
C ARG A 260 -15.70 7.12 98.83
N GLU A 261 -15.23 8.12 99.56
CA GLU A 261 -14.05 8.90 99.18
C GLU A 261 -12.80 8.03 99.11
N SER A 262 -12.55 7.20 100.14
CA SER A 262 -11.41 6.28 100.16
C SER A 262 -11.48 5.26 99.01
N GLU A 263 -12.67 4.75 98.70
CA GLU A 263 -12.91 3.86 97.55
C GLU A 263 -12.67 4.58 96.22
N ALA A 264 -13.11 5.84 96.07
CA ALA A 264 -12.87 6.64 94.88
C ALA A 264 -11.38 6.97 94.69
N GLN A 265 -10.65 7.27 95.76
CA GLN A 265 -9.19 7.47 95.74
C GLN A 265 -8.45 6.19 95.35
N ALA A 266 -8.83 5.05 95.93
CA ALA A 266 -8.26 3.74 95.57
C ALA A 266 -8.56 3.36 94.12
N SER A 267 -9.77 3.67 93.64
CA SER A 267 -10.17 3.47 92.25
C SER A 267 -9.35 4.34 91.30
N LEU A 268 -9.15 5.63 91.61
CA LEU A 268 -8.33 6.54 90.81
C LEU A 268 -6.87 6.06 90.71
N ALA A 269 -6.29 5.59 91.83
CA ALA A 269 -4.95 5.02 91.84
C ALA A 269 -4.86 3.76 90.96
N SER A 270 -5.85 2.86 91.07
CA SER A 270 -5.90 1.63 90.26
C SER A 270 -6.07 1.93 88.76
N ILE A 271 -6.99 2.84 88.40
CA ILE A 271 -7.22 3.29 87.01
C ILE A 271 -5.95 3.89 86.43
N THR A 272 -5.25 4.71 87.20
CA THR A 272 -4.01 5.36 86.75
C THR A 272 -2.93 4.33 86.44
N GLU A 273 -2.74 3.34 87.30
CA GLU A 273 -1.72 2.29 87.10
C GLU A 273 -2.07 1.38 85.91
N GLN A 274 -3.34 0.95 85.80
CA GLN A 274 -3.82 0.15 84.68
C GLN A 274 -3.68 0.90 83.35
N ALA A 275 -4.03 2.19 83.33
CA ALA A 275 -3.90 3.03 82.16
C ALA A 275 -2.44 3.24 81.75
N LYS A 276 -1.54 3.44 82.72
CA LYS A 276 -0.10 3.53 82.47
C LYS A 276 0.41 2.26 81.80
N SER A 277 0.09 1.10 82.35
CA SER A 277 0.46 -0.20 81.77
C SER A 277 -0.12 -0.39 80.36
N ALA A 278 -1.39 -0.06 80.13
CA ALA A 278 -2.02 -0.17 78.82
C ALA A 278 -1.37 0.76 77.76
N ILE A 279 -1.04 1.98 78.15
CA ILE A 279 -0.34 2.94 77.28
C ILE A 279 1.07 2.45 76.97
N GLU A 280 1.83 1.96 77.96
CA GLU A 280 3.18 1.40 77.76
C GLU A 280 3.17 0.20 76.80
N ILE A 281 2.19 -0.71 76.93
CA ILE A 281 2.02 -1.84 76.00
C ILE A 281 1.72 -1.33 74.59
N ALA A 282 0.78 -0.38 74.43
CA ALA A 282 0.43 0.18 73.13
C ALA A 282 1.61 0.92 72.47
N GLN A 283 2.39 1.67 73.26
CA GLN A 283 3.59 2.37 72.80
C GLN A 283 4.69 1.38 72.39
N THR A 284 4.87 0.30 73.15
CA THR A 284 5.82 -0.78 72.81
C THR A 284 5.42 -1.48 71.50
N HIS A 285 4.13 -1.73 71.30
CA HIS A 285 3.60 -2.26 70.05
C HIS A 285 3.87 -1.30 68.88
N LEU A 286 3.56 0.00 69.04
CA LEU A 286 3.84 1.01 68.02
C LEU A 286 5.34 1.09 67.68
N TRP A 287 6.21 1.08 68.69
CA TRP A 287 7.66 1.08 68.49
C TRP A 287 8.12 -0.13 67.69
N THR A 288 7.61 -1.32 68.02
CA THR A 288 7.91 -2.56 67.28
C THR A 288 7.46 -2.47 65.82
N GLN A 289 6.26 -1.93 65.56
CA GLN A 289 5.76 -1.74 64.20
C GLN A 289 6.59 -0.74 63.40
N LYS A 290 7.03 0.37 64.03
CA LYS A 290 7.95 1.33 63.40
C LYS A 290 9.29 0.71 63.05
N LYS A 291 9.85 -0.11 63.94
CA LYS A 291 11.10 -0.85 63.68
C LYS A 291 10.95 -1.84 62.53
N SER A 292 9.81 -2.52 62.45
CA SER A 292 9.49 -3.40 61.32
C SER A 292 9.39 -2.65 59.99
N LEU A 293 8.78 -1.45 59.97
CA LEU A 293 8.74 -0.60 58.77
C LEU A 293 10.13 -0.19 58.31
N GLU A 294 11.01 0.25 59.21
CA GLU A 294 12.40 0.60 58.85
C GLU A 294 13.11 -0.58 58.16
N SER A 295 12.93 -1.79 58.70
CA SER A 295 13.47 -3.01 58.09
C SER A 295 12.87 -3.29 56.71
N ALA A 296 11.57 -3.09 56.53
CA ALA A 296 10.89 -3.27 55.25
C ALA A 296 11.32 -2.22 54.20
N GLN A 297 11.57 -0.98 54.63
CA GLN A 297 12.13 0.09 53.79
C GLN A 297 13.53 -0.26 53.30
N SER A 298 14.43 -0.63 54.22
CA SER A 298 15.76 -1.07 53.85
C SER A 298 15.75 -2.28 52.91
N ALA A 299 14.87 -3.26 53.15
CA ALA A 299 14.70 -4.41 52.26
C ALA A 299 14.20 -4.00 50.86
N THR A 300 13.35 -2.97 50.76
CA THR A 300 12.86 -2.47 49.47
C THR A 300 13.95 -1.76 48.71
N ASP A 301 14.76 -0.92 49.36
CA ASP A 301 15.87 -0.23 48.71
C ASP A 301 16.88 -1.23 48.13
N VAL A 302 17.18 -2.29 48.89
CA VAL A 302 18.03 -3.40 48.42
C VAL A 302 17.40 -4.14 47.24
N ALA A 303 16.11 -4.49 47.33
CA ALA A 303 15.39 -5.17 46.25
C ALA A 303 15.32 -4.31 44.98
N HIS A 304 15.10 -3.00 45.12
CA HIS A 304 15.06 -2.04 44.02
C HIS A 304 16.42 -1.92 43.34
N SER A 305 17.49 -1.75 44.12
CA SER A 305 18.86 -1.71 43.57
C SER A 305 19.20 -3.00 42.82
N ALA A 306 18.86 -4.16 43.38
CA ALA A 306 19.10 -5.45 42.74
C ALA A 306 18.28 -5.62 41.46
N TYR A 307 17.03 -5.15 41.44
CA TYR A 307 16.20 -5.17 40.23
C TYR A 307 16.80 -4.32 39.11
N GLU A 308 17.17 -3.06 39.40
CA GLU A 308 17.74 -2.16 38.40
C GLU A 308 19.08 -2.69 37.87
N GLU A 309 19.94 -3.25 38.71
CA GLU A 309 21.18 -3.89 38.26
C GLU A 309 20.91 -5.04 37.27
N ARG A 310 19.98 -5.96 37.61
CA ARG A 310 19.65 -7.10 36.76
C ARG A 310 18.96 -6.70 35.47
N LYS A 311 18.09 -5.70 35.54
CA LYS A 311 17.39 -5.13 34.39
C LYS A 311 18.39 -4.47 33.43
N ASN A 312 19.27 -3.61 33.93
CA ASN A 312 20.27 -2.93 33.10
C ASN A 312 21.22 -3.92 32.43
N GLU A 313 21.65 -4.96 33.14
CA GLU A 313 22.49 -6.01 32.55
C GLU A 313 21.76 -6.79 31.46
N PHE A 314 20.49 -7.14 31.68
CA PHE A 314 19.66 -7.78 30.65
C PHE A 314 19.47 -6.89 29.42
N GLU A 315 19.16 -5.61 29.60
CA GLU A 315 18.97 -4.63 28.51
C GLU A 315 20.26 -4.42 27.71
N ARG A 316 21.41 -4.37 28.39
CA ARG A 316 22.74 -4.28 27.76
C ARG A 316 22.99 -5.50 26.86
N LEU A 317 22.85 -6.70 27.41
CA LEU A 317 23.06 -7.95 26.67
C LEU A 317 22.08 -8.09 25.49
N GLN A 318 20.82 -7.71 25.68
CA GLN A 318 19.81 -7.72 24.61
C GLN A 318 20.18 -6.75 23.48
N THR A 319 20.71 -5.57 23.81
CA THR A 319 21.15 -4.59 22.81
C THR A 319 22.34 -5.11 22.02
N GLU A 320 23.30 -5.76 22.69
CA GLU A 320 24.45 -6.39 22.04
C GLU A 320 24.04 -7.54 21.12
N ALA A 321 23.10 -8.39 21.55
CA ALA A 321 22.53 -9.46 20.72
C ALA A 321 21.87 -8.90 19.45
N ARG A 322 20.99 -7.89 19.59
CA ARG A 322 20.35 -7.22 18.44
C ARG A 322 21.35 -6.56 17.49
N ALA A 323 22.45 -6.02 18.03
CA ALA A 323 23.51 -5.45 17.19
C ALA A 323 24.20 -6.52 16.36
N ARG A 324 24.50 -7.70 16.94
CA ARG A 324 25.07 -8.84 16.21
C ARG A 324 24.10 -9.36 15.13
N GLU A 325 22.83 -9.53 15.47
CA GLU A 325 21.78 -9.93 14.53
C GLU A 325 21.72 -8.97 13.33
N ARG A 326 21.70 -7.66 13.58
CA ARG A 326 21.66 -6.64 12.53
C ARG A 326 22.88 -6.69 11.61
N ILE A 327 24.08 -6.90 12.17
CA ILE A 327 25.31 -7.06 11.37
C ILE A 327 25.19 -8.28 10.46
N ALA A 328 24.72 -9.42 10.98
CA ALA A 328 24.52 -10.63 10.19
C ALA A 328 23.47 -10.45 9.07
N GLN A 329 22.34 -9.79 9.36
CA GLN A 329 21.31 -9.46 8.36
C GLN A 329 21.83 -8.52 7.28
N ASN A 330 22.62 -7.52 7.64
CA ASN A 330 23.24 -6.61 6.67
C ASN A 330 24.20 -7.36 5.74
N ASN A 331 24.98 -8.31 6.27
CA ASN A 331 25.88 -9.15 5.46
C ASN A 331 25.09 -10.02 4.47
N LEU A 332 23.96 -10.61 4.89
CA LEU A 332 23.06 -11.34 4.00
C LEU A 332 22.54 -10.44 2.86
N THR A 333 22.04 -9.26 3.21
CA THR A 333 21.53 -8.28 2.23
C THR A 333 22.62 -7.89 1.21
N ALA A 334 23.85 -7.68 1.66
CA ALA A 334 24.97 -7.36 0.78
C ALA A 334 25.30 -8.50 -0.19
N VAL A 335 25.26 -9.75 0.28
CA VAL A 335 25.49 -10.92 -0.58
C VAL A 335 24.35 -11.12 -1.58
N GLU A 336 23.10 -10.91 -1.18
CA GLU A 336 21.94 -10.95 -2.09
C GLU A 336 22.05 -9.93 -3.22
N GLU A 337 22.48 -8.72 -2.90
CA GLU A 337 22.72 -7.68 -3.91
C GLU A 337 23.85 -8.07 -4.86
N ASN A 338 24.94 -8.65 -4.35
CA ASN A 338 26.04 -9.15 -5.19
C ASN A 338 25.59 -10.31 -6.10
N ILE A 339 24.71 -11.19 -5.62
CA ILE A 339 24.11 -12.26 -6.45
C ILE A 339 23.32 -11.65 -7.59
N LYS A 340 22.45 -10.67 -7.32
CA LYS A 340 21.68 -9.97 -8.36
C LYS A 340 22.57 -9.28 -9.37
N GLN A 341 23.63 -8.62 -8.92
CA GLN A 341 24.59 -7.96 -9.82
C GLN A 341 25.30 -8.97 -10.73
N ALA A 342 25.73 -10.12 -10.19
CA ALA A 342 26.33 -11.19 -10.98
C ALA A 342 25.33 -11.82 -11.98
N GLN A 343 24.06 -11.98 -11.59
CA GLN A 343 23.00 -12.44 -12.49
C GLN A 343 22.75 -11.44 -13.62
N ASN A 344 22.63 -10.15 -13.32
CA ASN A 344 22.47 -9.11 -14.35
C ASN A 344 23.67 -9.07 -15.31
N ALA A 345 24.89 -9.26 -14.80
CA ALA A 345 26.10 -9.35 -15.63
C ALA A 345 26.11 -10.61 -16.51
N PHE A 346 25.62 -11.74 -15.99
CA PHE A 346 25.41 -12.96 -16.77
C PHE A 346 24.40 -12.72 -17.90
N ASP A 347 23.24 -12.15 -17.60
CA ASP A 347 22.18 -11.89 -18.58
C ASP A 347 22.66 -10.91 -19.67
N ALA A 348 23.40 -9.87 -19.29
CA ALA A 348 24.01 -8.93 -20.24
C ALA A 348 25.11 -9.57 -21.11
N ALA A 349 25.82 -10.59 -20.61
CA ALA A 349 26.76 -11.36 -21.41
C ALA A 349 26.03 -12.33 -22.35
N ALA A 350 24.96 -12.99 -21.88
CA ALA A 350 24.13 -13.86 -22.69
C ALA A 350 23.46 -13.11 -23.84
N GLN A 351 22.93 -11.89 -23.59
CA GLN A 351 22.37 -11.06 -24.67
C GLN A 351 23.43 -10.71 -25.74
N ARG A 352 24.63 -10.28 -25.32
CA ARG A 352 25.73 -10.01 -26.26
C ARG A 352 26.15 -11.24 -27.06
N HIS A 353 26.12 -12.41 -26.43
CA HIS A 353 26.39 -13.68 -27.08
C HIS A 353 25.35 -13.98 -28.18
N ASP A 354 24.07 -13.86 -27.86
CA ASP A 354 22.97 -14.15 -28.78
C ASP A 354 22.91 -13.15 -29.94
N ASP A 355 23.13 -11.85 -29.67
CA ASP A 355 23.23 -10.81 -30.70
C ASP A 355 24.37 -11.10 -31.68
N ALA A 356 25.55 -11.49 -31.15
CA ALA A 356 26.71 -11.82 -31.99
C ALA A 356 26.49 -13.10 -32.81
N LEU A 357 25.79 -14.11 -32.25
CA LEU A 357 25.41 -15.30 -33.00
C LEU A 357 24.45 -14.98 -34.14
N ALA A 358 23.44 -14.13 -33.91
CA ALA A 358 22.48 -13.72 -34.92
C ALA A 358 23.16 -12.99 -36.09
N LEU A 359 24.08 -12.06 -35.80
CA LEU A 359 24.87 -11.37 -36.82
C LEU A 359 25.78 -12.32 -37.61
N LEU A 360 26.35 -13.31 -36.94
CA LEU A 360 27.22 -14.29 -37.56
C LEU A 360 26.43 -15.26 -38.46
N GLU A 361 25.23 -15.67 -38.03
CA GLU A 361 24.31 -16.49 -38.81
C GLU A 361 23.81 -15.73 -40.06
N ASP A 362 23.40 -14.46 -39.93
CA ASP A 362 23.02 -13.60 -41.05
C ASP A 362 24.18 -13.44 -42.05
N ALA A 363 25.39 -13.14 -41.55
CA ALA A 363 26.57 -13.03 -42.39
C ALA A 363 26.86 -14.30 -43.17
N ARG A 364 26.76 -15.47 -42.52
CA ARG A 364 26.93 -16.77 -43.16
C ARG A 364 25.83 -17.06 -44.18
N ALA A 365 24.58 -16.71 -43.88
CA ALA A 365 23.44 -16.89 -44.78
C ALA A 365 23.61 -16.07 -46.07
N ILE A 366 24.01 -14.80 -45.94
CA ILE A 366 24.29 -13.91 -47.08
C ILE A 366 25.46 -14.44 -47.91
N GLN A 367 26.54 -14.87 -47.25
CA GLN A 367 27.71 -15.42 -47.93
C GLN A 367 27.42 -16.75 -48.66
N ALA A 368 26.53 -17.57 -48.11
CA ALA A 368 26.11 -18.83 -48.72
C ALA A 368 25.14 -18.66 -49.90
N SER A 369 24.60 -17.45 -50.13
CA SER A 369 23.56 -17.17 -51.14
C SER A 369 23.90 -16.00 -52.08
N PRO A 370 25.04 -16.03 -52.80
CA PRO A 370 25.41 -14.94 -53.71
C PRO A 370 24.40 -14.73 -54.85
N GLU A 371 23.72 -15.81 -55.27
CA GLU A 371 22.69 -15.77 -56.32
C GLU A 371 21.50 -14.87 -55.95
N GLU A 372 21.12 -14.83 -54.67
CA GLU A 372 20.05 -13.97 -54.21
C GLU A 372 20.46 -12.50 -54.26
N THR A 373 21.71 -12.18 -53.91
CA THR A 373 22.27 -10.83 -54.01
C THR A 373 22.24 -10.35 -55.47
N GLU A 374 22.65 -11.19 -56.43
CA GLU A 374 22.57 -10.87 -57.86
C GLU A 374 21.13 -10.73 -58.36
N ARG A 375 20.22 -11.61 -57.91
CA ARG A 375 18.79 -11.49 -58.21
C ARG A 375 18.23 -10.16 -57.71
N LEU A 376 18.62 -9.74 -56.50
CA LEU A 376 18.17 -8.49 -55.89
C LEU A 376 18.73 -7.27 -56.63
N LYS A 377 19.99 -7.29 -57.07
CA LYS A 377 20.56 -6.26 -57.97
C LYS A 377 19.74 -6.11 -59.25
N GLY A 378 19.39 -7.23 -59.87
CA GLY A 378 18.54 -7.25 -61.07
C GLY A 378 17.14 -6.70 -60.80
N SER A 379 16.51 -7.10 -59.69
CA SER A 379 15.19 -6.63 -59.24
C SER A 379 15.19 -5.12 -59.02
N VAL A 380 16.12 -4.60 -58.22
CA VAL A 380 16.25 -3.16 -57.92
C VAL A 380 16.44 -2.34 -59.20
N SER A 381 17.29 -2.80 -60.12
CA SER A 381 17.50 -2.14 -61.42
C SER A 381 16.22 -2.11 -62.26
N SER A 382 15.52 -3.24 -62.35
CA SER A 382 14.25 -3.34 -63.08
C SER A 382 13.15 -2.47 -62.47
N GLN A 383 13.01 -2.49 -61.15
CA GLN A 383 12.05 -1.68 -60.41
C GLN A 383 12.35 -0.18 -60.54
N LEU A 384 13.63 0.24 -60.55
CA LEU A 384 14.02 1.62 -60.82
C LEU A 384 13.51 2.08 -62.18
N SER A 385 13.77 1.31 -63.24
CA SER A 385 13.27 1.62 -64.58
C SER A 385 11.74 1.60 -64.64
N ALA A 386 11.08 0.66 -63.96
CA ALA A 386 9.62 0.60 -63.91
C ALA A 386 9.01 1.82 -63.21
N VAL A 387 9.60 2.26 -62.10
CA VAL A 387 9.20 3.48 -61.38
C VAL A 387 9.37 4.71 -62.26
N GLU A 388 10.48 4.83 -63.01
CA GLU A 388 10.72 5.94 -63.94
C GLU A 388 9.70 5.95 -65.09
N GLN A 389 9.46 4.81 -65.74
CA GLN A 389 8.46 4.68 -66.80
C GLN A 389 7.04 5.01 -66.30
N LYS A 390 6.68 4.55 -65.09
CA LYS A 390 5.39 4.87 -64.48
C LYS A 390 5.27 6.34 -64.07
N GLN A 391 6.37 7.02 -63.72
CA GLN A 391 6.36 8.49 -63.54
C GLN A 391 6.03 9.19 -64.84
N ASP A 392 6.70 8.82 -65.94
CA ASP A 392 6.43 9.38 -67.26
C ASP A 392 4.97 9.16 -67.71
N GLU A 393 4.41 7.98 -67.43
CA GLU A 393 2.99 7.68 -67.68
C GLU A 393 2.05 8.52 -66.83
N ILE A 394 2.35 8.70 -65.53
CA ILE A 394 1.58 9.56 -64.62
C ILE A 394 1.68 11.03 -65.06
N GLU A 395 2.83 11.50 -65.51
CA GLU A 395 3.00 12.86 -66.03
C GLU A 395 2.22 13.08 -67.32
N LYS A 396 2.21 12.09 -68.22
CA LYS A 396 1.34 12.10 -69.42
C LYS A 396 -0.14 12.09 -69.03
N LEU A 397 -0.56 11.24 -68.08
CA LEU A 397 -1.93 11.19 -67.58
C LEU A 397 -2.33 12.48 -66.86
N ALA A 398 -1.42 13.10 -66.11
CA ALA A 398 -1.61 14.39 -65.46
C ALA A 398 -1.71 15.51 -66.49
N HIS A 399 -0.92 15.45 -67.58
CA HIS A 399 -1.01 16.41 -68.67
C HIS A 399 -2.31 16.25 -69.46
N VAL A 400 -2.75 15.02 -69.70
CA VAL A 400 -4.05 14.70 -70.33
C VAL A 400 -5.20 15.14 -69.42
N GLU A 401 -5.16 14.85 -68.12
CA GLU A 401 -6.14 15.31 -67.14
C GLU A 401 -6.20 16.85 -67.08
N LYS A 402 -5.03 17.51 -67.07
CA LYS A 402 -4.92 18.98 -67.09
C LYS A 402 -5.46 19.57 -68.39
N THR A 403 -5.15 18.97 -69.53
CA THR A 403 -5.67 19.37 -70.84
C THR A 403 -7.18 19.16 -70.91
N LEU A 404 -7.72 18.02 -70.44
CA LEU A 404 -9.15 17.77 -70.35
C LEU A 404 -9.85 18.76 -69.41
N ARG A 405 -9.26 19.08 -68.25
CA ARG A 405 -9.78 20.12 -67.33
C ARG A 405 -9.78 21.51 -67.99
N VAL A 406 -8.86 21.80 -68.91
CA VAL A 406 -8.79 23.08 -69.63
C VAL A 406 -9.74 23.13 -70.84
N THR A 407 -9.87 22.04 -71.61
CA THR A 407 -10.80 21.95 -72.75
C THR A 407 -12.25 21.91 -72.27
N THR A 408 -12.54 21.20 -71.18
CA THR A 408 -13.87 21.28 -70.53
C THR A 408 -14.16 22.64 -69.92
N ARG A 409 -13.17 23.43 -69.48
CA ARG A 409 -13.39 24.85 -69.10
C ARG A 409 -13.74 25.73 -70.30
N LYS A 410 -13.08 25.54 -71.45
CA LYS A 410 -13.41 26.28 -72.70
C LYS A 410 -14.77 25.88 -73.27
N GLN A 411 -15.15 24.60 -73.21
CA GLN A 411 -16.49 24.15 -73.59
C GLN A 411 -17.56 24.59 -72.57
N ARG A 412 -17.28 24.61 -71.26
CA ARG A 412 -18.21 25.19 -70.26
C ARG A 412 -18.42 26.69 -70.49
N LEU A 413 -17.39 27.44 -70.87
CA LEU A 413 -17.50 28.85 -71.26
C LEU A 413 -18.26 29.01 -72.58
N ALA A 414 -18.05 28.14 -73.57
CA ALA A 414 -18.80 28.16 -74.82
C ALA A 414 -20.28 27.76 -74.63
N LEU A 415 -20.58 26.80 -73.75
CA LEU A 415 -21.95 26.38 -73.43
C LEU A 415 -22.66 27.43 -72.57
N LEU A 416 -21.97 28.06 -71.61
CA LEU A 416 -22.47 29.26 -70.92
C LEU A 416 -22.67 30.44 -71.88
N ALA A 417 -21.78 30.66 -72.85
CA ALA A 417 -21.92 31.70 -73.86
C ALA A 417 -23.06 31.42 -74.85
N VAL A 418 -23.33 30.15 -75.18
CA VAL A 418 -24.47 29.73 -76.01
C VAL A 418 -25.78 29.86 -75.23
N ILE A 419 -25.83 29.46 -73.96
CA ILE A 419 -27.00 29.68 -73.09
C ILE A 419 -27.24 31.18 -72.89
N ALA A 420 -26.21 31.96 -72.58
CA ALA A 420 -26.30 33.41 -72.44
C ALA A 420 -26.73 34.08 -73.76
N GLY A 421 -26.19 33.62 -74.91
CA GLY A 421 -26.59 34.08 -76.23
C GLY A 421 -28.05 33.76 -76.55
N PHE A 422 -28.54 32.58 -76.18
CA PHE A 422 -29.94 32.20 -76.34
C PHE A 422 -30.88 33.05 -75.46
N VAL A 423 -30.49 33.34 -74.22
CA VAL A 423 -31.21 34.25 -73.33
C VAL A 423 -31.27 35.67 -73.91
N ILE A 424 -30.17 36.19 -74.46
CA ILE A 424 -30.13 37.51 -75.11
C ILE A 424 -31.03 37.55 -76.36
N LEU A 425 -31.06 36.48 -77.14
CA LEU A 425 -31.89 36.38 -78.34
C LEU A 425 -33.39 36.35 -77.99
N VAL A 426 -33.77 35.64 -76.93
CA VAL A 426 -35.14 35.64 -76.39
C VAL A 426 -35.53 37.04 -75.88
N ILE A 427 -34.63 37.74 -75.20
CA ILE A 427 -34.87 39.13 -74.74
C ILE A 427 -35.08 40.07 -75.93
N LEU A 428 -34.27 39.96 -77.00
CA LEU A 428 -34.44 40.76 -78.22
C LEU A 428 -35.73 40.44 -78.97
N LEU A 429 -36.16 39.18 -78.97
CA LEU A 429 -37.42 38.75 -79.59
C LEU A 429 -38.63 39.31 -78.82
N ILE A 430 -38.58 39.27 -77.49
CA ILE A 430 -39.61 39.89 -76.64
C ILE A 430 -39.63 41.40 -76.85
N TRP A 431 -38.46 42.04 -76.94
CA TRP A 431 -38.37 43.49 -77.18
C TRP A 431 -38.94 43.89 -78.54
N ARG A 432 -38.78 43.07 -79.57
CA ARG A 432 -39.34 43.30 -80.91
C ARG A 432 -40.84 43.00 -81.03
N ILE A 433 -41.43 42.33 -80.04
CA ILE A 433 -42.87 42.07 -79.96
C ILE A 433 -43.58 43.11 -79.09
N LEU A 434 -42.84 43.78 -78.17
CA LEU A 434 -43.36 44.83 -77.29
C LEU A 434 -43.12 46.27 -77.78
N ASN A 435 -42.29 46.48 -78.80
CA ASN A 435 -42.09 47.75 -79.53
C ASN A 435 -42.63 47.60 -80.95
#